data_AF-A0A976FH92-F1
#
_entry.id   AF-A0A976FH92-F1
#
_cell.length_a   1.000
_cell.length_b   1.000
_cell.length_c   1.000
_cell.angle_alpha   90.00
_cell.angle_beta   90.00
_cell.angle_gamma   90.00
#
_symmetry.space_group_name_H-M   'P 1'
#
loop_
_entity.id
_entity.type
_entity.pdbx_description
1 polymer ?
#
loop_
_entity_poly.entity_id
_entity_poly.type
_entity_poly.pdbx_seq_one_letter_code
_entity_poly.pdbx_strand_id
1 'polypeptide(L)'
;MAKTSSFVPDQIHVSSSQQRELTEMADAIIAETLHVYEHFVAHDRVLPLHAWKLTKSRENVRVYRARKLSTASKTHEIRRPRTSIRVRT
;
A
#
# COMPACT_ATOMS: atom_id res chain seq x y z
N MET A 1 -9.29 26.17 -20.04
CA MET A 1 -9.02 25.12 -19.04
C MET A 1 -7.53 24.79 -19.10
N ALA A 2 -6.76 25.06 -18.04
CA ALA A 2 -5.31 24.86 -18.04
C ALA A 2 -4.96 23.39 -17.75
N LYS A 3 -4.20 22.78 -18.65
CA LYS A 3 -3.68 21.42 -18.53
C LYS A 3 -2.44 21.48 -17.63
N THR A 4 -2.52 20.97 -16.41
CA THR A 4 -1.35 20.85 -15.52
C THR A 4 -0.44 19.77 -16.11
N SER A 5 0.56 20.20 -16.89
CA SER A 5 1.65 19.35 -17.34
C SER A 5 2.40 18.86 -16.10
N SER A 6 2.39 17.56 -15.85
CA SER A 6 3.19 16.92 -14.79
C SER A 6 4.67 17.06 -15.15
N PHE A 7 5.31 18.11 -14.64
CA PHE A 7 6.74 18.29 -14.75
C PHE A 7 7.44 17.36 -13.75
N VAL A 8 8.15 16.36 -14.27
CA VAL A 8 9.10 15.56 -13.48
C VAL A 8 10.48 16.13 -13.80
N PRO A 9 11.22 16.68 -12.82
CA PRO A 9 12.55 17.21 -13.06
C PRO A 9 13.51 16.11 -13.52
N ASP A 10 14.39 16.42 -14.49
CA ASP A 10 15.44 15.50 -14.95
C ASP A 10 16.45 15.18 -13.84
N GLN A 11 16.63 16.10 -12.87
CA GLN A 11 17.48 15.91 -11.70
C GLN A 11 16.86 16.51 -10.44
N ILE A 12 16.90 15.75 -9.34
CA ILE A 12 16.48 16.17 -8.02
C ILE A 12 17.72 16.18 -7.13
N HIS A 13 18.11 17.35 -6.66
CA HIS A 13 19.20 17.49 -5.70
C HIS A 13 18.63 17.37 -4.28
N VAL A 14 19.12 16.39 -3.52
CA VAL A 14 18.80 16.18 -2.11
C VAL A 14 20.06 16.39 -1.28
N SER A 15 19.91 16.95 -0.08
CA SER A 15 21.02 17.01 0.87
C SER A 15 21.38 15.61 1.37
N SER A 16 22.59 15.45 1.93
CA SER A 16 23.01 14.21 2.55
C SER A 16 22.12 13.80 3.73
N SER A 17 21.58 14.77 4.48
CA SER A 17 20.62 14.50 5.56
C SER A 17 19.29 13.98 5.03
N GLN A 18 18.75 14.60 3.97
CA GLN A 18 17.51 14.15 3.32
C GLN A 18 17.67 12.78 2.69
N GLN A 19 18.81 12.51 2.06
CA GLN A 19 19.12 11.18 1.52
C GLN A 19 19.12 10.13 2.65
N ARG A 20 19.75 10.44 3.78
CA ARG A 20 19.76 9.53 4.94
C ARG A 20 18.35 9.29 5.48
N GLU A 21 17.55 10.35 5.67
CA GLU A 21 16.15 10.22 6.12
C GLU A 21 15.33 9.35 5.16
N LEU A 22 15.49 9.54 3.85
CA LEU A 22 14.83 8.72 2.83
C LEU A 22 15.25 7.25 2.90
N THR A 23 16.54 6.99 3.11
CA THR A 23 17.06 5.62 3.29
C THR A 23 16.50 4.99 4.56
N GLU A 24 16.53 5.68 5.70
CA GLU A 24 15.99 5.19 6.97
C GLU A 24 14.48 4.88 6.87
N MET A 25 13.71 5.73 6.18
CA MET A 25 12.30 5.46 5.91
C MET A 25 12.10 4.23 5.01
N ALA A 26 12.93 4.09 3.96
CA ALA A 26 12.85 2.92 3.08
C ALA A 26 13.18 1.63 3.83
N ASP A 27 14.22 1.63 4.65
CA ASP A 27 14.63 0.49 5.48
C ASP A 27 13.53 0.12 6.47
N ALA A 28 12.88 1.10 7.10
CA ALA A 28 11.76 0.85 8.00
C ALA A 28 10.56 0.19 7.28
N ILE A 29 10.20 0.67 6.07
CA ILE A 29 9.11 0.08 5.27
C ILE A 29 9.46 -1.36 4.86
N ILE A 30 10.70 -1.60 4.46
CA ILE A 30 11.18 -2.94 4.08
C ILE A 30 11.11 -3.87 5.28
N ALA A 31 11.64 -3.45 6.43
CA ALA A 31 11.65 -4.23 7.66
C ALA A 31 10.22 -4.56 8.12
N GLU A 32 9.30 -3.60 8.13
CA GLU A 32 7.90 -3.82 8.48
C GLU A 32 7.22 -4.79 7.50
N THR A 33 7.44 -4.60 6.20
CA THR A 33 6.84 -5.47 5.16
C THR A 33 7.33 -6.90 5.28
N LEU A 34 8.64 -7.10 5.50
CA LEU A 34 9.23 -8.42 5.70
C LEU A 34 8.70 -9.07 6.98
N HIS A 35 8.64 -8.33 8.09
CA HIS A 35 8.10 -8.83 9.34
C HIS A 35 6.65 -9.34 9.19
N VAL A 36 5.78 -8.55 8.54
CA VAL A 36 4.39 -8.94 8.28
C VAL A 36 4.31 -10.17 7.38
N TYR A 37 5.17 -10.25 6.35
CA TYR A 37 5.22 -11.39 5.44
C TYR A 37 5.71 -12.67 6.14
N GLU A 38 6.79 -12.59 6.91
CA GLU A 38 7.33 -13.70 7.68
C GLU A 38 6.32 -14.22 8.69
N HIS A 39 5.65 -13.32 9.42
CA HIS A 39 4.55 -13.68 10.30
C HIS A 39 3.44 -14.41 9.53
N PHE A 40 3.03 -13.91 8.36
CA PHE A 40 2.02 -14.56 7.54
C PHE A 40 2.44 -15.97 7.08
N VAL A 41 3.70 -16.16 6.69
CA VAL A 41 4.24 -17.47 6.29
C VAL A 41 4.32 -18.42 7.48
N ALA A 42 4.73 -17.94 8.65
CA ALA A 42 4.84 -18.74 9.88
C ALA A 42 3.47 -19.24 10.39
N HIS A 43 2.38 -18.55 10.05
CA HIS A 43 1.01 -18.90 10.44
C HIS A 43 0.23 -19.56 9.29
N ASP A 44 0.87 -20.51 8.60
CA ASP A 44 0.28 -21.33 7.52
C ASP A 44 -0.36 -20.53 6.37
N ARG A 45 0.06 -19.27 6.18
CA ARG A 45 -0.47 -18.39 5.13
C ARG A 45 -1.99 -18.18 5.26
N VAL A 46 -2.51 -18.17 6.48
CA VAL A 46 -3.94 -17.93 6.76
C VAL A 46 -4.18 -16.48 7.19
N LEU A 47 -5.13 -15.81 6.54
CA LEU A 47 -5.58 -14.47 6.93
C LEU A 47 -6.86 -14.56 7.80
N PRO A 48 -6.98 -13.75 8.87
CA PRO A 48 -8.20 -13.70 9.68
C PRO A 48 -9.41 -13.21 8.86
N LEU A 49 -10.45 -14.04 8.75
CA LEU A 49 -11.64 -13.76 7.92
C LEU A 49 -12.46 -12.54 8.36
N HIS A 50 -12.40 -12.21 9.65
CA HIS A 50 -13.05 -11.03 10.23
C HIS A 50 -12.36 -9.73 9.84
N ALA A 51 -11.05 -9.77 9.53
CA ALA A 51 -10.26 -8.61 9.14
C ALA A 51 -10.06 -8.51 7.62
N TRP A 52 -10.15 -9.63 6.89
CA TRP A 52 -9.87 -9.69 5.45
C TRP A 52 -11.05 -10.23 4.66
N LYS A 53 -11.29 -9.66 3.47
CA LYS A 53 -12.29 -10.14 2.51
C LYS A 53 -11.58 -10.56 1.22
N LEU A 54 -11.81 -11.79 0.77
CA LEU A 54 -11.38 -12.24 -0.55
C LEU A 54 -12.08 -11.41 -1.63
N THR A 55 -11.31 -10.81 -2.53
CA THR A 55 -11.82 -9.97 -3.63
C THR A 55 -11.69 -10.64 -4.98
N LYS A 56 -10.67 -11.49 -5.17
CA LYS A 56 -10.46 -12.22 -6.42
C LYS A 56 -9.70 -13.51 -6.14
N SER A 57 -10.04 -14.56 -6.87
CA SER A 57 -9.25 -15.78 -6.97
C SER A 57 -9.06 -16.12 -8.45
N ARG A 58 -7.87 -16.57 -8.82
CA ARG A 58 -7.58 -17.16 -10.13
C ARG A 58 -6.44 -18.17 -9.96
N GLU A 59 -6.64 -19.40 -10.42
CA GLU A 59 -5.65 -20.47 -10.31
C GLU A 59 -5.14 -20.56 -8.85
N ASN A 60 -3.83 -20.39 -8.63
CA ASN A 60 -3.20 -20.43 -7.31
C ASN A 60 -3.03 -19.06 -6.64
N VAL A 61 -3.64 -18.01 -7.20
CA VAL A 61 -3.54 -16.64 -6.68
C VAL A 61 -4.86 -16.22 -6.04
N ARG A 62 -4.77 -15.75 -4.79
CA ARG A 62 -5.89 -15.16 -4.04
C ARG A 62 -5.54 -13.74 -3.63
N VAL A 63 -6.42 -12.80 -3.96
CA VAL A 63 -6.29 -11.39 -3.59
C VAL A 63 -7.29 -11.06 -2.51
N TYR A 64 -6.79 -10.47 -1.43
CA TYR A 64 -7.59 -10.05 -0.29
C TYR A 64 -7.54 -8.54 -0.13
N ARG A 65 -8.59 -7.99 0.48
CA ARG A 65 -8.65 -6.60 0.90
C ARG A 65 -8.99 -6.55 2.39
N ALA A 66 -8.27 -5.73 3.13
CA ALA A 66 -8.61 -5.43 4.51
C ALA A 66 -10.05 -4.86 4.58
N ARG A 67 -10.82 -5.32 5.55
CA ARG A 67 -12.10 -4.70 5.90
C ARG A 67 -11.79 -3.41 6.63
N LYS A 68 -12.54 -2.35 6.33
CA LYS A 68 -12.51 -1.16 7.17
C LYS A 68 -13.10 -1.58 8.51
N LEU A 69 -12.29 -1.68 9.55
CA LEU A 69 -12.82 -1.68 10.91
C LEU A 69 -13.57 -0.36 11.03
N SER A 70 -14.88 -0.41 11.30
CA SER A 70 -15.68 0.78 11.54
C SER A 70 -15.28 1.35 12.90
N THR A 71 -14.09 1.92 13.00
CA THR A 71 -13.78 2.86 14.06
C THR A 71 -14.46 4.15 13.65
N ALA A 72 -15.71 4.33 14.08
CA ALA A 72 -16.18 5.67 14.35
C ALA A 72 -15.07 6.33 15.19
N SER A 73 -14.52 7.45 14.71
CA SER A 73 -13.43 8.22 15.33
C SER A 73 -12.01 7.70 15.05
N LYS A 74 -11.44 8.09 13.91
CA LYS A 74 -10.35 9.10 13.82
C LYS A 74 -9.73 9.07 12.42
N THR A 75 -9.79 10.23 11.80
CA THR A 75 -9.11 10.67 10.58
C THR A 75 -7.66 10.19 10.51
N HIS A 76 -7.35 9.32 9.56
CA HIS A 76 -6.12 9.43 8.78
C HIS A 76 -6.41 8.91 7.36
N GLU A 77 -6.93 9.83 6.55
CA GLU A 77 -7.22 9.60 5.14
C GLU A 77 -5.87 9.53 4.38
N ILE A 78 -5.26 8.35 4.31
CA ILE A 78 -4.26 8.09 3.27
C ILE A 78 -5.03 8.04 1.96
N ARG A 79 -5.09 9.19 1.29
CA ARG A 79 -5.73 9.41 -0.01
C ARG A 79 -5.08 8.53 -1.07
N ARG A 80 -5.55 7.29 -1.22
CA ARG A 80 -5.35 6.52 -2.46
C ARG A 80 -6.44 6.95 -3.44
N PRO A 81 -6.11 7.55 -4.60
CA PRO A 81 -7.11 7.81 -5.62
C PRO A 81 -7.74 6.48 -6.05
N ARG A 82 -9.05 6.36 -5.85
CA ARG A 82 -9.85 5.21 -6.26
C ARG A 82 -10.01 5.25 -7.79
N THR A 83 -9.04 4.73 -8.52
CA THR A 83 -9.25 4.44 -9.95
C THR A 83 -9.98 3.10 -10.06
N SER A 84 -11.30 3.12 -9.94
CA SER A 84 -12.11 1.98 -10.36
C SER A 84 -12.24 2.04 -11.88
N ILE A 85 -11.34 1.36 -12.59
CA ILE A 85 -11.54 1.08 -14.01
C ILE A 85 -12.67 0.06 -14.09
N ARG A 86 -13.87 0.55 -14.45
CA ARG A 86 -15.02 -0.28 -14.78
C ARG A 86 -14.90 -0.62 -16.26
N VAL A 87 -14.37 -1.80 -16.58
CA VAL A 87 -14.51 -2.37 -17.92
C VAL A 87 -15.98 -2.79 -18.03
N ARG A 88 -16.76 -2.08 -18.86
CA ARG A 88 -18.05 -2.57 -19.34
C ARG A 88 -17.77 -3.35 -20.61
N THR A 89 -18.21 -4.62 -20.62
CA THR A 89 -18.49 -5.39 -21.83
C THR A 89 -19.76 -4.87 -22.48
#